data_AF-A0A5B9E7H0-F1
#
_entry.id   AF-A0A5B9E7H0-F1
#
_cell.length_a   1.000
_cell.length_b   1.000
_cell.length_c   1.000
_cell.angle_alpha   90.00
_cell.angle_beta   90.00
_cell.angle_gamma   90.00
#
_symmetry.space_group_name_H-M   'P 1'
#
loop_
_entity.id
_entity.type
_entity.pdbx_description
1 polymer ?
#
loop_
_entity_poly.entity_id
_entity_poly.type
_entity_poly.pdbx_seq_one_letter_code
_entity_poly.pdbx_strand_id
1 'polypeptide(L)'
;MLLTISTTHHPATDLGYLLHKNPSRLQTEALSFGKAYVFYPAASVEFCTAALLVEIDPVALVRGRGPSGEGGQLEQYVNDRPYAANSFLSVAMGRIFSTAMSGRSKDRPELAEVPIPLTAHLPVIAVRGGEELVRRLFEPLGYAVELKGSQLDDKFPEWGASPYVGLTIAGTVRLQDLLTHLYVLIPVLDNEKHYWVANDEIEKLLKRGEGWLGTHPEKDLIVSRYLKRQRSLTREALSRLLAEDTPSDEVDEIPSAESPVTERTPSLHDQRLQTVLSVIRDTGAKRVVDLGCGEGKLLKLLLSEKQFDTILGMDVSWRSLEIAKERLRLDELPERQRGRIELIQGSLTYQDQRLNGFEAAAIVEVIEHLDAPRLATFERIVFEFARPTHVVLTTPNAEYNTIFETLPAGEFRHGDHRFEWKRAEFEGWASGVAERFGYGVRFEPVGPVDMEKGAPTQMAVFTQKEVAA
;
A
#
# COMPACT_ATOMS: atom_id res chain seq x y z
N MET A 1 -20.13 5.77 -6.59
CA MET A 1 -19.22 6.43 -7.58
C MET A 1 -19.86 6.50 -8.95
N LEU A 2 -19.61 7.54 -9.73
CA LEU A 2 -20.17 7.74 -11.08
C LEU A 2 -19.07 8.09 -12.09
N LEU A 3 -19.13 7.52 -13.29
CA LEU A 3 -18.39 7.95 -14.48
C LEU A 3 -19.39 8.13 -15.62
N THR A 4 -19.34 9.26 -16.32
CA THR A 4 -20.09 9.42 -17.58
C THR A 4 -19.14 9.62 -18.74
N ILE A 5 -19.42 9.00 -19.88
CA ILE A 5 -18.69 9.14 -21.13
C ILE A 5 -19.68 9.62 -22.19
N SER A 6 -19.38 10.75 -22.82
CA SER A 6 -20.22 11.39 -23.82
C SER A 6 -19.49 11.52 -25.14
N THR A 7 -20.23 11.52 -26.25
CA THR A 7 -19.71 11.80 -27.58
C THR A 7 -20.70 12.59 -28.42
N THR A 8 -20.16 13.38 -29.34
CA THR A 8 -20.87 14.06 -30.44
C THR A 8 -20.47 13.51 -31.81
N HIS A 9 -19.80 12.35 -31.85
CA HIS A 9 -19.60 11.60 -33.10
C HIS A 9 -20.94 11.35 -33.79
N HIS A 10 -20.99 11.21 -35.11
CA HIS A 10 -22.24 11.01 -35.83
C HIS A 10 -22.27 9.65 -36.55
N PRO A 11 -23.20 8.73 -36.20
CA PRO A 11 -24.23 8.88 -35.18
C PRO A 11 -23.70 8.65 -33.76
N ALA A 12 -24.09 9.49 -32.79
CA ALA A 12 -23.55 9.43 -31.43
C ALA A 12 -23.96 8.15 -30.69
N THR A 13 -25.10 7.58 -31.08
CA THR A 13 -25.57 6.27 -30.60
C THR A 13 -24.58 5.13 -30.84
N ASP A 14 -23.61 5.29 -31.75
CA ASP A 14 -22.58 4.28 -31.98
C ASP A 14 -21.68 4.04 -30.76
N LEU A 15 -21.67 4.97 -29.79
CA LEU A 15 -21.09 4.74 -28.46
C LEU A 15 -21.63 3.47 -27.78
N GLY A 16 -22.89 3.10 -28.04
CA GLY A 16 -23.49 1.86 -27.56
C GLY A 16 -22.79 0.60 -28.10
N TYR A 17 -22.48 0.58 -29.40
CA TYR A 17 -21.74 -0.53 -30.02
C TYR A 17 -20.31 -0.58 -29.53
N LEU A 18 -19.64 0.58 -29.42
CA LEU A 18 -18.26 0.65 -28.94
C LEU A 18 -18.11 0.17 -27.49
N LEU A 19 -19.07 0.49 -26.60
CA LEU A 19 -19.07 0.02 -25.20
C LEU A 19 -19.66 -1.39 -25.02
N HIS A 20 -20.25 -1.96 -26.07
CA HIS A 20 -21.05 -3.20 -26.03
C HIS A 20 -22.20 -3.10 -25.01
N LYS A 21 -22.90 -1.97 -25.01
CA LYS A 21 -24.01 -1.65 -24.11
C LYS A 21 -25.14 -1.02 -24.90
N ASN A 22 -26.31 -1.66 -24.88
CA ASN A 22 -27.47 -1.16 -25.59
C ASN A 22 -28.06 0.08 -24.87
N PRO A 23 -28.18 1.23 -25.53
CA PRO A 23 -28.72 2.45 -24.92
C PRO A 23 -30.14 2.33 -24.33
N SER A 24 -30.96 1.42 -24.86
CA SER A 24 -32.33 1.19 -24.40
C SER A 24 -32.44 0.23 -23.22
N ARG A 25 -31.31 -0.28 -22.68
CA ARG A 25 -31.32 -1.29 -21.63
C ARG A 25 -30.40 -0.91 -20.47
N LEU A 26 -30.99 -0.78 -19.27
CA LEU A 26 -30.24 -0.80 -18.03
C LEU A 26 -29.56 -2.16 -17.86
N GLN A 27 -28.24 -2.14 -17.68
CA GLN A 27 -27.47 -3.32 -17.33
C GLN A 27 -27.02 -3.25 -15.88
N THR A 28 -27.05 -4.38 -15.19
CA THR A 28 -26.63 -4.51 -13.80
C THR A 28 -25.68 -5.68 -13.68
N GLU A 29 -24.53 -5.45 -13.06
CA GLU A 29 -23.48 -6.44 -12.86
C GLU A 29 -23.11 -6.51 -11.38
N ALA A 30 -23.02 -7.73 -10.84
CA ALA A 30 -22.61 -7.96 -9.45
C ALA A 30 -21.09 -7.95 -9.34
N LEU A 31 -20.55 -7.11 -8.46
CA LEU A 31 -19.13 -7.00 -8.12
C LEU A 31 -18.87 -7.63 -6.75
N SER A 32 -17.63 -8.01 -6.46
CA SER A 32 -17.26 -8.57 -5.14
C SER A 32 -17.45 -7.58 -3.99
N PHE A 33 -17.54 -6.28 -4.30
CA PHE A 33 -17.68 -5.17 -3.36
C PHE A 33 -18.98 -4.38 -3.54
N GLY A 34 -19.94 -4.87 -4.33
CA GLY A 34 -21.21 -4.18 -4.55
C GLY A 34 -21.83 -4.47 -5.92
N LYS A 35 -22.44 -3.46 -6.53
CA LYS A 35 -23.10 -3.56 -7.84
C LYS A 35 -22.65 -2.43 -8.75
N ALA A 36 -22.69 -2.68 -10.05
CA ALA A 36 -22.50 -1.65 -11.05
C ALA A 36 -23.66 -1.63 -12.04
N TYR A 37 -24.03 -0.43 -12.44
CA TYR A 37 -25.13 -0.14 -13.34
C TYR A 37 -24.58 0.60 -14.55
N VAL A 38 -24.97 0.16 -15.74
CA VAL A 38 -24.73 0.90 -16.98
C VAL A 38 -26.05 1.30 -17.60
N PHE A 39 -26.21 2.58 -17.86
CA PHE A 39 -27.38 3.16 -18.50
C PHE A 39 -27.00 4.39 -19.32
N TYR A 40 -27.92 4.85 -20.16
CA TYR A 40 -27.70 5.98 -21.05
C TYR A 40 -28.68 7.10 -20.69
N PRO A 41 -28.25 8.11 -19.92
CA PRO A 41 -29.11 9.26 -19.61
C PRO A 41 -29.51 10.05 -20.86
N ALA A 42 -28.71 10.00 -21.93
CA ALA A 42 -29.03 10.60 -23.23
C ALA A 42 -28.52 9.71 -24.36
N ALA A 43 -29.34 9.49 -25.39
CA ALA A 43 -28.97 8.74 -26.59
C ALA A 43 -29.77 9.26 -27.79
N SER A 44 -29.19 10.24 -28.50
CA SER A 44 -29.67 10.72 -29.80
C SER A 44 -28.58 10.57 -30.86
N VAL A 45 -28.90 10.91 -32.10
CA VAL A 45 -27.95 10.86 -33.22
C VAL A 45 -26.86 11.92 -33.08
N GLU A 46 -27.18 13.04 -32.45
CA GLU A 46 -26.29 14.20 -32.25
C GLU A 46 -25.46 14.10 -30.98
N PHE A 47 -25.99 13.45 -29.94
CA PHE A 47 -25.35 13.38 -28.63
C PHE A 47 -25.72 12.09 -27.89
N CYS A 48 -24.72 11.42 -27.33
CA CYS A 48 -24.92 10.20 -26.57
C CYS A 48 -24.03 10.20 -25.33
N THR A 49 -24.61 9.85 -24.19
CA THR A 49 -23.91 9.72 -22.90
C THR A 49 -24.20 8.35 -22.32
N ALA A 50 -23.13 7.61 -22.02
CA ALA A 50 -23.18 6.41 -21.19
C ALA A 50 -22.78 6.76 -19.76
N ALA A 51 -23.45 6.17 -18.77
CA ALA A 51 -23.15 6.31 -17.36
C ALA A 51 -22.82 4.96 -16.74
N LEU A 52 -21.69 4.89 -16.02
CA LEU A 52 -21.32 3.79 -15.13
C LEU A 52 -21.48 4.27 -13.69
N LEU A 53 -22.51 3.75 -13.01
CA LEU A 53 -22.75 3.96 -11.59
C LEU A 53 -22.28 2.73 -10.81
N VAL A 54 -21.36 2.91 -9.88
CA VAL A 54 -20.89 1.85 -8.98
C VAL A 54 -21.39 2.12 -7.57
N GLU A 55 -22.18 1.19 -7.06
CA GLU A 55 -22.73 1.16 -5.71
C GLU A 55 -21.91 0.17 -4.89
N ILE A 56 -21.08 0.69 -3.98
CA ILE A 56 -20.30 -0.14 -3.07
C ILE A 56 -21.19 -0.51 -1.88
N ASP A 57 -21.13 -1.77 -1.43
CA ASP A 57 -21.70 -2.18 -0.15
C ASP A 57 -20.65 -1.96 0.95
N PRO A 58 -20.72 -0.86 1.72
CA PRO A 58 -19.71 -0.56 2.73
C PRO A 58 -19.68 -1.62 3.85
N VAL A 59 -20.81 -2.28 4.15
CA VAL A 59 -20.89 -3.28 5.22
C VAL A 59 -20.25 -4.59 4.78
N ALA A 60 -20.51 -5.04 3.55
CA ALA A 60 -19.85 -6.21 2.98
C ALA A 60 -18.34 -6.00 2.81
N LEU A 61 -17.92 -4.77 2.49
CA LEU A 61 -16.51 -4.40 2.39
C LEU A 61 -15.77 -4.62 3.72
N VAL A 62 -16.40 -4.31 4.85
CA VAL A 62 -15.81 -4.50 6.20
C VAL A 62 -15.87 -5.97 6.64
N ARG A 63 -16.96 -6.68 6.36
CA ARG A 63 -17.16 -8.09 6.78
C ARG A 63 -16.30 -9.10 6.02
N GLY A 64 -15.78 -8.74 4.85
CA GLY A 64 -15.16 -9.66 3.89
C GLY A 64 -13.68 -9.45 3.56
N ARG A 65 -12.92 -8.67 4.36
CA ARG A 65 -11.59 -8.06 4.08
C ARG A 65 -11.73 -6.53 3.95
N GLY A 66 -11.87 -5.83 5.07
CA GLY A 66 -11.77 -4.37 5.08
C GLY A 66 -10.33 -3.89 4.78
N PRO A 67 -10.12 -2.78 4.06
CA PRO A 67 -8.80 -2.19 3.91
C PRO A 67 -8.35 -1.51 5.20
N SER A 68 -7.07 -1.62 5.54
CA SER A 68 -6.41 -0.80 6.55
C SER A 68 -6.45 0.67 6.10
N GLY A 69 -7.29 1.49 6.76
CA GLY A 69 -7.22 2.95 6.77
C GLY A 69 -6.86 3.42 8.19
N GLU A 70 -6.30 4.62 8.29
CA GLU A 70 -5.55 5.13 9.45
C GLU A 70 -6.42 5.58 10.66
N GLY A 71 -7.74 5.72 10.55
CA GLY A 71 -8.63 6.16 11.63
C GLY A 71 -9.54 5.08 12.22
N GLY A 72 -8.93 4.10 12.88
CA GLY A 72 -9.63 3.25 13.85
C GLY A 72 -10.80 2.41 13.31
N GLN A 73 -11.59 1.83 14.22
CA GLN A 73 -12.72 0.95 13.87
C GLN A 73 -13.87 1.68 13.16
N LEU A 74 -13.93 3.01 13.23
CA LEU A 74 -15.06 3.83 12.74
C LEU A 74 -14.89 4.20 11.25
N GLU A 75 -13.68 4.50 10.78
CA GLU A 75 -13.42 4.76 9.35
C GLU A 75 -13.69 3.56 8.46
N GLN A 76 -13.67 2.34 9.01
CA GLN A 76 -14.07 1.16 8.25
C GLN A 76 -15.55 1.23 7.83
N TYR A 77 -16.40 1.85 8.65
CA TYR A 77 -17.84 1.99 8.39
C TYR A 77 -18.21 3.35 7.79
N VAL A 78 -17.46 4.41 8.10
CA VAL A 78 -17.70 5.77 7.61
C VAL A 78 -16.46 6.25 6.87
N ASN A 79 -16.49 6.14 5.54
CA ASN A 79 -15.45 6.64 4.65
C ASN A 79 -16.06 7.11 3.33
N ASP A 80 -15.24 7.82 2.56
CA ASP A 80 -15.56 8.39 1.25
C ASP A 80 -15.59 7.36 0.10
N ARG A 81 -15.06 6.15 0.30
CA ARG A 81 -14.81 5.15 -0.76
C ARG A 81 -16.05 4.77 -1.58
N PRO A 82 -17.27 4.64 -1.00
CA PRO A 82 -18.47 4.37 -1.79
C PRO A 82 -18.84 5.52 -2.76
N TYR A 83 -18.36 6.73 -2.47
CA TYR A 83 -18.85 7.97 -3.06
C TYR A 83 -17.85 8.56 -4.08
N ALA A 84 -16.56 8.58 -3.75
CA ALA A 84 -15.50 9.15 -4.58
C ALA A 84 -14.89 8.13 -5.56
N ALA A 85 -14.59 8.56 -6.79
CA ALA A 85 -13.92 7.74 -7.80
C ALA A 85 -12.53 7.30 -7.32
N ASN A 86 -12.33 5.99 -7.24
CA ASN A 86 -11.10 5.36 -6.77
C ASN A 86 -10.83 4.05 -7.54
N SER A 87 -9.89 3.25 -7.04
CA SER A 87 -9.52 1.97 -7.65
C SER A 87 -10.67 0.97 -7.87
N PHE A 88 -11.76 1.01 -7.08
CA PHE A 88 -12.95 0.19 -7.33
C PHE A 88 -13.66 0.55 -8.64
N LEU A 89 -13.65 1.83 -9.02
CA LEU A 89 -14.18 2.27 -10.31
C LEU A 89 -13.34 1.72 -11.47
N SER A 90 -12.01 1.74 -11.36
CA SER A 90 -11.13 1.10 -12.35
C SER A 90 -11.43 -0.39 -12.50
N VAL A 91 -11.60 -1.12 -11.39
CA VAL A 91 -11.97 -2.55 -11.43
C VAL A 91 -13.33 -2.76 -12.10
N ALA A 92 -14.32 -1.93 -11.79
CA ALA A 92 -15.64 -1.99 -12.43
C ALA A 92 -15.54 -1.75 -13.95
N MET A 93 -14.77 -0.74 -14.39
CA MET A 93 -14.50 -0.47 -15.81
C MET A 93 -13.83 -1.68 -16.48
N GLY A 94 -12.78 -2.22 -15.86
CA GLY A 94 -12.03 -3.38 -16.37
C GLY A 94 -12.89 -4.61 -16.60
N ARG A 95 -13.96 -4.78 -15.80
CA ARG A 95 -14.92 -5.88 -15.94
C ARG A 95 -16.02 -5.57 -16.96
N ILE A 96 -16.67 -4.42 -16.84
CA ILE A 96 -17.89 -4.06 -17.58
C ILE A 96 -17.58 -3.61 -19.02
N PHE A 97 -16.46 -2.90 -19.20
CA PHE A 97 -16.00 -2.39 -20.48
C PHE A 97 -14.79 -3.16 -21.01
N SER A 98 -14.58 -4.40 -20.54
CA SER A 98 -13.44 -5.24 -20.91
C SER A 98 -13.20 -5.36 -22.43
N THR A 99 -14.28 -5.50 -23.22
CA THR A 99 -14.20 -5.60 -24.69
C THR A 99 -13.81 -4.28 -25.34
N ALA A 100 -14.41 -3.16 -24.91
CA ALA A 100 -14.07 -1.83 -25.40
C ALA A 100 -12.62 -1.45 -25.06
N MET A 101 -12.17 -1.77 -23.84
CA MET A 101 -10.78 -1.59 -23.39
C MET A 101 -9.76 -2.48 -24.12
N SER A 102 -10.23 -3.44 -24.91
CA SER A 102 -9.36 -4.25 -25.79
C SER A 102 -9.37 -3.79 -27.24
N GLY A 103 -9.99 -2.63 -27.53
CA GLY A 103 -10.06 -2.06 -28.88
C GLY A 103 -11.05 -2.75 -29.81
N ARG A 104 -11.89 -3.66 -29.29
CA ARG A 104 -12.79 -4.45 -30.13
C ARG A 104 -14.21 -3.92 -30.13
N SER A 105 -14.79 -3.80 -31.32
CA SER A 105 -16.23 -3.63 -31.54
C SER A 105 -16.68 -4.53 -32.69
N LYS A 106 -17.62 -5.44 -32.41
CA LYS A 106 -18.09 -6.42 -33.42
C LYS A 106 -18.90 -5.73 -34.52
N ASP A 107 -19.75 -4.80 -34.12
CA ASP A 107 -20.71 -4.15 -35.03
C ASP A 107 -20.14 -2.87 -35.65
N ARG A 108 -19.04 -2.34 -35.10
CA ARG A 108 -18.35 -1.11 -35.56
C ARG A 108 -16.81 -1.26 -35.47
N PRO A 109 -16.20 -2.22 -36.19
CA PRO A 109 -14.76 -2.47 -36.08
C PRO A 109 -13.92 -1.26 -36.55
N GLU A 110 -14.29 -0.62 -37.66
CA GLU A 110 -13.59 0.54 -38.18
C GLU A 110 -13.62 1.73 -37.21
N LEU A 111 -14.78 1.96 -36.56
CA LEU A 111 -14.92 3.06 -35.60
C LEU A 111 -14.09 2.86 -34.33
N ALA A 112 -13.85 1.60 -33.92
CA ALA A 112 -13.06 1.31 -32.72
C ALA A 112 -11.57 1.71 -32.88
N GLU A 113 -11.08 1.73 -34.12
CA GLU A 113 -9.70 2.10 -34.48
C GLU A 113 -9.51 3.62 -34.66
N VAL A 114 -10.60 4.39 -34.76
CA VAL A 114 -10.55 5.81 -35.14
C VAL A 114 -10.77 6.72 -33.92
N PRO A 115 -9.97 7.80 -33.76
CA PRO A 115 -10.23 8.82 -32.77
C PRO A 115 -11.56 9.54 -32.98
N ILE A 116 -12.37 9.66 -31.92
CA ILE A 116 -13.66 10.36 -31.93
C ILE A 116 -13.73 11.39 -30.79
N PRO A 117 -14.54 12.45 -30.91
CA PRO A 117 -14.71 13.42 -29.84
C PRO A 117 -15.37 12.75 -28.63
N LEU A 118 -14.64 12.67 -27.52
CA LEU A 118 -15.08 12.06 -26.28
C LEU A 118 -14.92 13.02 -25.12
N THR A 119 -15.87 12.96 -24.19
CA THR A 119 -15.81 13.68 -22.92
C THR A 119 -16.10 12.70 -21.79
N ALA A 120 -15.18 12.56 -20.85
CA ALA A 120 -15.41 11.82 -19.61
C ALA A 120 -15.57 12.79 -18.44
N HIS A 121 -16.54 12.49 -17.58
CA HIS A 121 -16.81 13.28 -16.37
C HIS A 121 -16.90 12.38 -15.14
N LEU A 122 -16.17 12.78 -14.11
CA LEU A 122 -16.09 12.19 -12.79
C LEU A 122 -16.52 13.28 -11.79
N PRO A 123 -17.74 13.21 -11.22
CA PRO A 123 -18.26 14.30 -10.39
C PRO A 123 -17.52 14.44 -9.06
N VAL A 124 -16.89 13.37 -8.58
CA VAL A 124 -16.17 13.33 -7.31
C VAL A 124 -14.93 12.44 -7.49
N ILE A 125 -13.74 13.04 -7.49
CA ILE A 125 -12.45 12.33 -7.45
C ILE A 125 -11.50 13.05 -6.50
N ALA A 126 -10.72 12.28 -5.73
CA ALA A 126 -9.65 12.82 -4.90
C ALA A 126 -8.48 13.26 -5.78
N VAL A 127 -8.00 14.49 -5.59
CA VAL A 127 -6.84 15.01 -6.31
C VAL A 127 -5.68 15.21 -5.34
N ARG A 128 -5.08 14.09 -4.93
CA ARG A 128 -3.99 14.09 -3.97
C ARG A 128 -2.68 14.48 -4.66
N GLY A 129 -2.39 15.78 -4.65
CA GLY A 129 -1.28 16.37 -5.41
C GLY A 129 -1.65 17.65 -6.15
N GLY A 130 -2.88 18.13 -5.98
CA GLY A 130 -3.35 19.41 -6.52
C GLY A 130 -3.72 19.38 -8.00
N GLU A 131 -4.35 20.45 -8.46
CA GLU A 131 -4.88 20.59 -9.82
C GLU A 131 -3.79 20.42 -10.90
N GLU A 132 -2.59 20.95 -10.63
CA GLU A 132 -1.43 20.85 -11.53
C GLU A 132 -1.03 19.41 -11.85
N LEU A 133 -1.16 18.50 -10.88
CA LEU A 133 -0.90 17.08 -11.13
C LEU A 133 -1.89 16.50 -12.14
N VAL A 134 -3.17 16.87 -12.05
CA VAL A 134 -4.19 16.38 -13.00
C VAL A 134 -3.85 16.80 -14.42
N ARG A 135 -3.46 18.06 -14.60
CA ARG A 135 -3.04 18.60 -15.89
C ARG A 135 -1.85 17.84 -16.47
N ARG A 136 -0.80 17.67 -15.66
CA ARG A 136 0.41 16.91 -16.05
C ARG A 136 0.13 15.45 -16.40
N LEU A 137 -0.96 14.86 -15.89
CA LEU A 137 -1.34 13.48 -16.19
C LEU A 137 -2.20 13.32 -17.44
N PHE A 138 -3.07 14.29 -17.77
CA PHE A 138 -4.02 14.15 -18.88
C PHE A 138 -3.71 15.03 -20.10
N GLU A 139 -3.14 16.22 -19.92
CA GLU A 139 -2.84 17.12 -21.05
C GLU A 139 -1.82 16.51 -22.03
N PRO A 140 -0.75 15.80 -21.59
CA PRO A 140 0.16 15.10 -22.51
C PRO A 140 -0.50 13.98 -23.33
N LEU A 141 -1.65 13.48 -22.89
CA LEU A 141 -2.46 12.48 -23.60
C LEU A 141 -3.46 13.09 -24.59
N GLY A 142 -3.44 14.42 -24.75
CA GLY A 142 -4.30 15.14 -25.70
C GLY A 142 -5.68 15.54 -25.14
N TYR A 143 -5.85 15.55 -23.82
CA TYR A 143 -7.10 16.00 -23.20
C TYR A 143 -7.05 17.46 -22.77
N ALA A 144 -8.13 18.19 -23.01
CA ALA A 144 -8.46 19.39 -22.27
C ALA A 144 -9.00 18.98 -20.88
N VAL A 145 -8.49 19.62 -19.83
CA VAL A 145 -8.82 19.33 -18.43
C VAL A 145 -9.58 20.50 -17.79
N GLU A 146 -10.77 20.21 -17.29
CA GLU A 146 -11.57 21.13 -16.47
C GLU A 146 -11.76 20.51 -15.07
N LEU A 147 -11.49 21.34 -14.05
CA LEU A 147 -11.63 20.98 -12.64
C LEU A 147 -12.62 21.93 -11.98
N LYS A 148 -13.54 21.35 -11.20
CA LYS A 148 -14.51 22.10 -10.40
C LYS A 148 -14.33 21.73 -8.94
N GLY A 149 -13.66 22.61 -8.19
CA GLY A 149 -13.54 22.50 -6.73
C GLY A 149 -14.87 22.72 -6.01
N SER A 150 -14.91 22.27 -4.76
CA SER A 150 -16.03 22.49 -3.84
C SER A 150 -15.51 22.86 -2.45
N GLN A 151 -16.33 23.52 -1.63
CA GLN A 151 -16.03 23.67 -0.21
C GLN A 151 -16.24 22.34 0.50
N LEU A 152 -15.53 22.12 1.61
CA LEU A 152 -15.73 20.91 2.41
C LEU A 152 -17.15 20.86 2.98
N ASP A 153 -17.65 22.00 3.47
CA ASP A 153 -19.01 22.18 3.94
C ASP A 153 -19.45 23.63 3.74
N ASP A 154 -20.57 23.85 3.03
CA ASP A 154 -21.10 25.19 2.75
C ASP A 154 -21.51 25.95 4.03
N LYS A 155 -21.77 25.24 5.14
CA LYS A 155 -22.12 25.85 6.44
C LYS A 155 -20.90 26.19 7.28
N PHE A 156 -19.74 25.61 6.98
CA PHE A 156 -18.49 25.83 7.69
C PHE A 156 -17.34 26.15 6.71
N PRO A 157 -17.39 27.32 6.04
CA PRO A 157 -16.38 27.69 5.04
C PRO A 157 -14.94 27.73 5.60
N GLU A 158 -14.79 27.94 6.91
CA GLU A 158 -13.51 27.96 7.61
C GLU A 158 -12.79 26.59 7.60
N TRP A 159 -13.50 25.49 7.31
CA TRP A 159 -12.88 24.17 7.14
C TRP A 159 -12.12 24.03 5.81
N GLY A 160 -12.27 25.00 4.90
CA GLY A 160 -11.50 25.09 3.67
C GLY A 160 -12.10 24.30 2.50
N ALA A 161 -11.27 24.09 1.48
CA ALA A 161 -11.65 23.40 0.26
C ALA A 161 -11.74 21.89 0.47
N SER A 162 -12.70 21.26 -0.19
CA SER A 162 -12.77 19.81 -0.27
C SER A 162 -11.55 19.26 -1.03
N PRO A 163 -10.93 18.15 -0.58
CA PRO A 163 -9.91 17.45 -1.36
C PRO A 163 -10.49 16.74 -2.60
N TYR A 164 -11.83 16.76 -2.74
CA TYR A 164 -12.57 16.20 -3.86
C TYR A 164 -13.00 17.28 -4.85
N VAL A 165 -12.84 16.98 -6.12
CA VAL A 165 -13.21 17.86 -7.22
C VAL A 165 -14.03 17.10 -8.26
N GLY A 166 -14.82 17.84 -9.04
CA GLY A 166 -15.36 17.36 -10.30
C GLY A 166 -14.30 17.46 -11.39
N LEU A 167 -14.00 16.35 -12.05
CA LEU A 167 -13.04 16.28 -13.17
C LEU A 167 -13.79 16.02 -14.48
N THR A 168 -13.57 16.89 -15.46
CA THR A 168 -13.97 16.67 -16.85
C THR A 168 -12.72 16.64 -17.73
N ILE A 169 -12.60 15.59 -18.54
CA ILE A 169 -11.57 15.51 -19.59
C ILE A 169 -12.25 15.38 -20.95
N ALA A 170 -11.77 16.13 -21.94
CA ALA A 170 -12.32 16.12 -23.29
C ALA A 170 -11.20 16.06 -24.34
N GLY A 171 -11.37 15.22 -25.36
CA GLY A 171 -10.39 15.07 -26.43
C GLY A 171 -10.89 14.22 -27.58
N THR A 172 -10.19 14.28 -28.71
CA THR A 172 -10.45 13.42 -29.87
C THR A 172 -9.49 12.23 -29.82
N VAL A 173 -9.96 11.11 -29.27
CA VAL A 173 -9.15 9.91 -28.96
C VAL A 173 -9.92 8.65 -29.28
N ARG A 174 -9.27 7.49 -29.39
CA ARG A 174 -10.01 6.22 -29.48
C ARG A 174 -10.68 5.94 -28.14
N LEU A 175 -11.84 5.28 -28.16
CA LEU A 175 -12.54 4.92 -26.93
C LEU A 175 -11.69 4.01 -26.03
N GLN A 176 -10.92 3.10 -26.64
CA GLN A 176 -9.98 2.24 -25.91
C GLN A 176 -9.01 3.07 -25.07
N ASP A 177 -8.36 4.07 -25.70
CA ASP A 177 -7.36 4.91 -25.06
C ASP A 177 -7.97 5.70 -23.89
N LEU A 178 -9.15 6.31 -24.08
CA LEU A 178 -9.87 6.97 -22.98
C LEU A 178 -10.09 6.04 -21.78
N LEU A 179 -10.56 4.82 -22.03
CA LEU A 179 -10.85 3.87 -20.97
C LEU A 179 -9.57 3.36 -20.28
N THR A 180 -8.49 3.13 -21.01
CA THR A 180 -7.21 2.68 -20.44
C THR A 180 -6.52 3.79 -19.67
N HIS A 181 -6.53 5.02 -20.17
CA HIS A 181 -6.03 6.21 -19.47
C HIS A 181 -6.76 6.39 -18.13
N LEU A 182 -8.10 6.41 -18.14
CA LEU A 182 -8.90 6.52 -16.92
C LEU A 182 -8.64 5.34 -15.95
N TYR A 183 -8.57 4.12 -16.47
CA TYR A 183 -8.32 2.92 -15.66
C TYR A 183 -7.00 3.03 -14.87
N VAL A 184 -5.94 3.53 -15.51
CA VAL A 184 -4.61 3.69 -14.90
C VAL A 184 -4.52 4.95 -14.03
N LEU A 185 -5.08 6.07 -14.47
CA LEU A 185 -4.87 7.37 -13.85
C LEU A 185 -5.80 7.65 -12.66
N ILE A 186 -7.01 7.07 -12.59
CA ILE A 186 -7.89 7.22 -11.43
C ILE A 186 -7.20 6.75 -10.13
N PRO A 187 -6.58 5.56 -10.06
CA PRO A 187 -5.82 5.14 -8.88
C PRO A 187 -4.58 6.00 -8.57
N VAL A 188 -3.99 6.64 -9.58
CA VAL A 188 -2.81 7.51 -9.42
C VAL A 188 -3.19 8.84 -8.77
N LEU A 189 -4.36 9.38 -9.12
CA LEU A 189 -4.93 10.59 -8.52
C LEU A 189 -5.38 10.36 -7.09
N ASP A 190 -6.11 9.27 -6.88
CA ASP A 190 -6.60 8.82 -5.58
C ASP A 190 -5.42 8.51 -4.63
N ASN A 191 -4.33 7.93 -5.15
CA ASN A 191 -3.11 7.60 -4.41
C ASN A 191 -3.37 6.73 -3.16
N GLU A 192 -4.51 6.03 -3.12
CA GLU A 192 -4.98 5.25 -1.97
C GLU A 192 -5.63 3.92 -2.40
N LYS A 193 -4.90 3.07 -3.14
CA LYS A 193 -5.43 1.74 -3.55
C LYS A 193 -5.86 0.89 -2.34
N HIS A 194 -7.11 0.41 -2.37
CA HIS A 194 -7.75 -0.30 -1.24
C HIS A 194 -7.52 -1.82 -1.22
N TYR A 195 -6.81 -2.38 -2.21
CA TYR A 195 -6.43 -3.79 -2.26
C TYR A 195 -4.89 -3.94 -2.34
N TRP A 196 -4.38 -5.16 -2.11
CA TRP A 196 -2.94 -5.42 -2.23
C TRP A 196 -2.48 -5.31 -3.67
N VAL A 197 -1.34 -4.66 -3.91
CA VAL A 197 -0.69 -4.65 -5.22
C VAL A 197 0.35 -5.77 -5.21
N ALA A 198 0.15 -6.79 -6.05
CA ALA A 198 1.10 -7.88 -6.29
C ALA A 198 1.74 -7.75 -7.68
N ASN A 199 2.58 -8.72 -8.06
CA ASN A 199 3.23 -8.75 -9.37
C ASN A 199 2.23 -8.76 -10.55
N ASP A 200 1.02 -9.29 -10.36
CA ASP A 200 -0.05 -9.27 -11.38
C ASP A 200 -0.50 -7.84 -11.74
N GLU A 201 -0.35 -6.88 -10.82
CA GLU A 201 -0.65 -5.47 -11.10
C GLU A 201 0.38 -4.83 -12.03
N ILE A 202 1.63 -5.34 -12.09
CA ILE A 202 2.62 -4.90 -13.09
C ILE A 202 2.12 -5.31 -14.48
N GLU A 203 1.73 -6.57 -14.67
CA GLU A 203 1.24 -7.05 -15.97
C GLU A 203 -0.01 -6.29 -16.41
N LYS A 204 -0.94 -6.02 -15.48
CA LYS A 204 -2.10 -5.18 -15.76
C LYS A 204 -1.69 -3.76 -16.13
N LEU A 205 -0.74 -3.15 -15.42
CA LEU A 205 -0.28 -1.80 -15.71
C LEU A 205 0.36 -1.74 -17.11
N LEU A 206 1.27 -2.65 -17.43
CA LEU A 206 1.94 -2.69 -18.74
C LEU A 206 0.94 -2.91 -19.86
N LYS A 207 0.05 -3.89 -19.72
CA LYS A 207 -1.00 -4.16 -20.71
C LYS A 207 -1.97 -2.99 -20.93
N ARG A 208 -2.24 -2.18 -19.90
CA ARG A 208 -3.12 -1.01 -20.02
C ARG A 208 -2.36 0.27 -20.36
N GLY A 209 -1.06 0.28 -20.12
CA GLY A 209 -0.11 1.34 -20.45
C GLY A 209 0.49 1.22 -21.86
N GLU A 210 0.30 0.08 -22.51
CA GLU A 210 0.82 -0.20 -23.86
C GLU A 210 0.46 0.93 -24.83
N GLY A 211 1.46 1.43 -25.56
CA GLY A 211 1.31 2.48 -26.56
C GLY A 211 1.33 3.92 -26.04
N TRP A 212 1.28 4.17 -24.72
CA TRP A 212 1.29 5.55 -24.18
C TRP A 212 2.12 5.74 -22.90
N LEU A 213 2.20 4.74 -22.02
CA LEU A 213 2.84 4.90 -20.72
C LEU A 213 4.37 5.03 -20.82
N GLY A 214 5.01 4.34 -21.78
CA GLY A 214 6.47 4.40 -22.00
C GLY A 214 6.96 5.79 -22.41
N THR A 215 6.13 6.54 -23.16
CA THR A 215 6.42 7.87 -23.67
C THR A 215 5.85 9.00 -22.81
N HIS A 216 5.04 8.68 -21.80
CA HIS A 216 4.42 9.69 -20.95
C HIS A 216 5.47 10.44 -20.08
N PRO A 217 5.44 11.78 -20.00
CA PRO A 217 6.44 12.55 -19.25
C PRO A 217 6.42 12.24 -17.75
N GLU A 218 5.25 11.88 -17.21
CA GLU A 218 5.05 11.50 -15.81
C GLU A 218 5.14 9.98 -15.56
N LYS A 219 5.75 9.18 -16.45
CA LYS A 219 5.74 7.71 -16.34
C LYS A 219 6.24 7.19 -15.00
N ASP A 220 7.32 7.77 -14.47
CA ASP A 220 7.88 7.38 -13.18
C ASP A 220 6.89 7.61 -12.03
N LEU A 221 6.19 8.75 -12.06
CA LEU A 221 5.17 9.09 -11.07
C LEU A 221 3.94 8.19 -11.18
N ILE A 222 3.47 7.93 -12.41
CA ILE A 222 2.34 7.05 -12.69
C ILE A 222 2.64 5.65 -12.18
N VAL A 223 3.76 5.05 -12.58
CA VAL A 223 4.16 3.70 -12.16
C VAL A 223 4.34 3.63 -10.64
N SER A 224 5.01 4.63 -10.05
CA SER A 224 5.21 4.71 -8.60
C SER A 224 3.89 4.73 -7.85
N ARG A 225 2.98 5.65 -8.17
CA ARG A 225 1.69 5.76 -7.46
C ARG A 225 0.75 4.58 -7.75
N TYR A 226 0.71 4.10 -8.99
CA TYR A 226 -0.11 2.94 -9.36
C TYR A 226 0.30 1.68 -8.58
N LEU A 227 1.60 1.53 -8.28
CA LEU A 227 2.13 0.39 -7.52
C LEU A 227 2.31 0.70 -6.03
N LYS A 228 1.58 1.69 -5.48
CA LYS A 228 1.62 2.12 -4.06
C LYS A 228 3.04 2.43 -3.57
N ARG A 229 3.89 3.00 -4.43
CA ARG A 229 5.29 3.36 -4.18
C ARG A 229 6.18 2.17 -3.76
N GLN A 230 5.80 0.95 -4.12
CA GLN A 230 6.61 -0.25 -3.88
C GLN A 230 7.83 -0.25 -4.80
N ARG A 231 8.98 0.22 -4.28
CA ARG A 231 10.22 0.43 -5.05
C ARG A 231 10.65 -0.77 -5.90
N SER A 232 10.47 -2.01 -5.44
CA SER A 232 10.80 -3.21 -6.20
C SER A 232 9.93 -3.35 -7.45
N LEU A 233 8.60 -3.23 -7.30
CA LEU A 233 7.64 -3.32 -8.40
C LEU A 233 7.77 -2.13 -9.34
N THR A 234 7.96 -0.91 -8.81
CA THR A 234 8.19 0.30 -9.62
C THR A 234 9.40 0.15 -10.51
N ARG A 235 10.54 -0.28 -9.95
CA ARG A 235 11.77 -0.48 -10.73
C ARG A 235 11.60 -1.56 -11.79
N GLU A 236 10.97 -2.68 -11.43
CA GLU A 236 10.72 -3.77 -12.38
C GLU A 236 9.82 -3.33 -13.55
N ALA A 237 8.72 -2.63 -13.26
CA ALA A 237 7.82 -2.10 -14.27
C ALA A 237 8.52 -1.07 -15.18
N LEU A 238 9.30 -0.15 -14.61
CA LEU A 238 10.06 0.84 -15.39
C LEU A 238 11.14 0.18 -16.27
N SER A 239 11.85 -0.84 -15.77
CA SER A 239 12.82 -1.60 -16.57
C SER A 239 12.16 -2.29 -17.76
N ARG A 240 10.94 -2.84 -17.61
CA ARG A 240 10.20 -3.46 -18.72
C ARG A 240 9.72 -2.43 -19.74
N LEU A 241 9.21 -1.28 -19.30
CA LEU A 241 8.81 -0.18 -20.20
C LEU A 241 10.00 0.33 -21.04
N LEU A 242 11.19 0.42 -20.44
CA LEU A 242 12.41 0.83 -21.15
C LEU A 242 12.89 -0.24 -22.15
N ALA A 243 12.66 -1.53 -21.87
CA ALA A 243 13.04 -2.61 -22.77
C ALA A 243 12.13 -2.72 -24.00
N GLU A 244 10.85 -2.33 -23.89
CA GLU A 244 9.88 -2.34 -25.00
C GLU A 244 10.10 -1.18 -26.00
N ASP A 245 10.77 -0.09 -25.60
CA ASP A 245 11.07 1.07 -26.46
C ASP A 245 12.32 0.89 -27.34
N THR A 246 12.97 -0.28 -27.32
CA THR A 246 14.15 -0.57 -28.14
C THR A 246 13.77 -1.54 -29.27
N PRO A 247 13.79 -1.14 -30.56
CA PRO A 247 13.54 -2.08 -31.66
C PRO A 247 14.64 -3.14 -31.66
N SER A 248 14.26 -4.41 -31.70
CA SER A 248 15.18 -5.54 -31.79
C SER A 248 15.93 -5.50 -33.12
N ASP A 249 17.23 -5.23 -33.08
CA ASP A 249 18.19 -5.78 -34.03
C ASP A 249 19.57 -5.88 -33.36
N GLU A 250 20.16 -7.06 -33.56
CA GLU A 250 21.53 -7.48 -33.29
C GLU A 250 21.99 -7.67 -31.83
N VAL A 251 22.18 -8.95 -31.53
CA VAL A 251 22.93 -9.51 -30.43
C VAL A 251 24.38 -9.05 -30.56
N ASP A 252 24.79 -8.12 -29.72
CA ASP A 252 26.20 -8.00 -29.32
C ASP A 252 26.25 -8.04 -27.80
N GLU A 253 26.78 -9.16 -27.29
CA GLU A 253 27.35 -9.24 -25.95
C GLU A 253 28.47 -8.20 -25.86
N ILE A 254 28.18 -7.04 -25.28
CA ILE A 254 29.21 -6.11 -24.82
C ILE A 254 29.34 -6.29 -23.31
N PRO A 255 30.56 -6.56 -22.79
CA PRO A 255 30.76 -7.02 -21.42
C PRO A 255 30.28 -5.99 -20.41
N SER A 256 29.80 -6.50 -19.28
CA SER A 256 29.57 -5.77 -18.04
C SER A 256 30.73 -4.80 -17.75
N ALA A 257 30.56 -3.54 -18.13
CA ALA A 257 31.36 -2.46 -17.61
C ALA A 257 30.90 -2.27 -16.16
N GLU A 258 31.68 -2.86 -15.26
CA GLU A 258 31.65 -2.61 -13.83
C GLU A 258 31.73 -1.10 -13.59
N SER A 259 30.56 -0.46 -13.50
CA SER A 259 30.42 0.75 -12.70
C SER A 259 30.44 0.31 -11.24
N PRO A 260 31.21 0.99 -10.37
CA PRO A 260 31.62 0.44 -9.09
C PRO A 260 30.38 0.06 -8.30
N VAL A 261 30.46 -1.09 -7.63
CA VAL A 261 29.59 -1.42 -6.51
C VAL A 261 29.71 -0.25 -5.55
N THR A 262 28.82 0.73 -5.68
CA THR A 262 28.54 1.69 -4.63
C THR A 262 28.03 0.79 -3.53
N GLU A 263 28.86 0.60 -2.50
CA GLU A 263 28.48 -0.08 -1.27
C GLU A 263 27.12 0.47 -0.88
N ARG A 264 26.06 -0.33 -1.13
CA ARG A 264 24.70 0.09 -0.84
C ARG A 264 24.67 0.26 0.66
N THR A 265 24.67 1.50 1.14
CA THR A 265 24.43 1.77 2.54
C THR A 265 23.10 1.09 2.88
N PRO A 266 23.09 0.10 3.78
CA PRO A 266 21.88 -0.66 4.06
C PRO A 266 20.77 0.30 4.50
N SER A 267 19.52 0.05 4.09
CA SER A 267 18.41 0.92 4.50
C SER A 267 18.30 0.92 6.03
N LEU A 268 17.78 1.99 6.64
CA LEU A 268 17.63 2.05 8.10
C LEU A 268 16.83 0.86 8.65
N HIS A 269 15.79 0.45 7.92
CA HIS A 269 15.00 -0.73 8.25
C HIS A 269 15.85 -2.02 8.21
N ASP A 270 16.71 -2.20 7.19
CA ASP A 270 17.58 -3.38 7.11
C ASP A 270 18.67 -3.34 8.18
N GLN A 271 19.24 -2.18 8.48
CA GLN A 271 20.18 -1.98 9.60
C GLN A 271 19.52 -2.42 10.91
N ARG A 272 18.29 -1.97 11.17
CA ARG A 272 17.53 -2.37 12.36
C ARG A 272 17.34 -3.86 12.46
N LEU A 273 16.87 -4.52 11.40
CA LEU A 273 16.66 -5.96 11.42
C LEU A 273 17.97 -6.73 11.62
N GLN A 274 19.07 -6.30 11.02
CA GLN A 274 20.39 -6.91 11.22
C GLN A 274 20.92 -6.70 12.64
N THR A 275 20.73 -5.52 13.23
CA THR A 275 21.11 -5.25 14.61
C THR A 275 20.30 -6.11 15.59
N VAL A 276 18.97 -6.18 15.42
CA VAL A 276 18.09 -7.03 16.23
C VAL A 276 18.50 -8.51 16.10
N LEU A 277 18.76 -8.99 14.88
CA LEU A 277 19.27 -10.34 14.64
C LEU A 277 20.57 -10.60 15.40
N SER A 278 21.54 -9.69 15.30
CA SER A 278 22.84 -9.83 15.99
C SER A 278 22.65 -9.93 17.49
N VAL A 279 21.86 -9.01 18.07
CA VAL A 279 21.60 -9.02 19.52
C VAL A 279 20.94 -10.33 19.95
N ILE A 280 19.90 -10.79 19.26
CA ILE A 280 19.22 -12.05 19.58
C ILE A 280 20.18 -13.23 19.45
N ARG A 281 20.99 -13.27 18.39
CA ARG A 281 22.00 -14.33 18.19
C ARG A 281 22.99 -14.37 19.35
N ASP A 282 23.48 -13.21 19.78
CA ASP A 282 24.49 -13.09 20.83
C ASP A 282 23.96 -13.49 22.23
N THR A 283 22.63 -13.57 22.41
CA THR A 283 22.03 -14.15 23.64
C THR A 283 22.23 -15.66 23.78
N GLY A 284 22.53 -16.37 22.67
CA GLY A 284 22.60 -17.83 22.66
C GLY A 284 21.24 -18.54 22.67
N ALA A 285 20.13 -17.81 22.59
CA ALA A 285 18.79 -18.38 22.52
C ALA A 285 18.62 -19.33 21.32
N LYS A 286 17.93 -20.44 21.54
CA LYS A 286 17.51 -21.44 20.55
C LYS A 286 16.02 -21.32 20.21
N ARG A 287 15.21 -20.86 21.16
CA ARG A 287 13.76 -20.65 20.97
C ARG A 287 13.47 -19.16 20.91
N VAL A 288 13.15 -18.66 19.71
CA VAL A 288 12.91 -17.24 19.46
C VAL A 288 11.48 -16.98 18.99
N VAL A 289 10.86 -15.93 19.51
CA VAL A 289 9.56 -15.44 19.06
C VAL A 289 9.69 -14.03 18.49
N ASP A 290 9.05 -13.77 17.37
CA ASP A 290 8.88 -12.46 16.75
C ASP A 290 7.44 -12.00 16.96
N LEU A 291 7.25 -11.03 17.85
CA LEU A 291 5.95 -10.53 18.29
C LEU A 291 5.61 -9.26 17.51
N GLY A 292 4.63 -9.34 16.61
CA GLY A 292 4.39 -8.32 15.58
C GLY A 292 5.26 -8.56 14.34
N CYS A 293 5.34 -9.82 13.89
CA CYS A 293 6.29 -10.23 12.85
C CYS A 293 6.01 -9.63 11.45
N GLY A 294 4.84 -9.02 11.25
CA GLY A 294 4.40 -8.43 10.00
C GLY A 294 4.51 -9.43 8.85
N GLU A 295 5.10 -8.98 7.74
CA GLU A 295 5.30 -9.79 6.53
C GLU A 295 6.53 -10.73 6.63
N GLY A 296 7.04 -11.01 7.84
CA GLY A 296 8.05 -12.03 8.11
C GLY A 296 9.49 -11.68 7.72
N LYS A 297 9.85 -10.39 7.69
CA LYS A 297 11.20 -9.96 7.28
C LYS A 297 12.28 -10.39 8.28
N LEU A 298 12.03 -10.21 9.59
CA LEU A 298 12.94 -10.69 10.63
C LEU A 298 12.93 -12.23 10.69
N LEU A 299 11.76 -12.86 10.60
CA LEU A 299 11.63 -14.32 10.51
C LEU A 299 12.50 -14.94 9.41
N LYS A 300 12.62 -14.27 8.25
CA LYS A 300 13.48 -14.74 7.15
C LYS A 300 14.96 -14.76 7.55
N LEU A 301 15.40 -13.75 8.30
CA LEU A 301 16.77 -13.68 8.83
C LEU A 301 16.99 -14.74 9.91
N LEU A 302 16.06 -14.87 10.86
CA LEU A 302 16.12 -15.88 11.92
C LEU A 302 16.16 -17.30 11.33
N LEU A 303 15.34 -17.59 10.32
CA LEU A 303 15.30 -18.93 9.70
C LEU A 303 16.64 -19.33 9.06
N SER A 304 17.40 -18.35 8.58
CA SER A 304 18.72 -18.56 7.96
C SER A 304 19.82 -18.91 8.96
N GLU A 305 19.66 -18.52 10.22
CA GLU A 305 20.60 -18.83 11.30
C GLU A 305 20.41 -20.26 11.80
N LYS A 306 21.49 -21.03 11.94
CA LYS A 306 21.39 -22.44 12.40
C LYS A 306 21.13 -22.59 13.89
N GLN A 307 21.34 -21.52 14.67
CA GLN A 307 21.22 -21.51 16.13
C GLN A 307 19.78 -21.71 16.62
N PHE A 308 18.79 -21.21 15.87
CA PHE A 308 17.41 -21.20 16.33
C PHE A 308 16.68 -22.50 16.00
N ASP A 309 16.47 -23.36 16.99
CA ASP A 309 15.77 -24.64 16.82
C ASP A 309 14.25 -24.44 16.69
N THR A 310 13.70 -23.38 17.29
CA THR A 310 12.27 -23.06 17.23
C THR A 310 12.08 -21.55 17.04
N ILE A 311 11.31 -21.20 16.02
CA ILE A 311 11.00 -19.84 15.61
C ILE A 311 9.48 -19.73 15.57
N LEU A 312 8.92 -18.75 16.28
CA LEU A 312 7.50 -18.43 16.23
C LEU A 312 7.31 -17.01 15.73
N GLY A 313 6.55 -16.84 14.65
CA GLY A 313 6.05 -15.54 14.22
C GLY A 313 4.62 -15.34 14.70
N MET A 314 4.36 -14.25 15.40
CA MET A 314 3.00 -13.87 15.79
C MET A 314 2.65 -12.49 15.24
N ASP A 315 1.45 -12.37 14.66
CA ASP A 315 0.90 -11.09 14.26
C ASP A 315 -0.62 -11.05 14.46
N VAL A 316 -1.17 -9.86 14.69
CA VAL A 316 -2.62 -9.64 14.80
C VAL A 316 -3.31 -9.74 13.43
N SER A 317 -2.58 -9.39 12.37
CA SER A 317 -3.02 -9.42 10.99
C SER A 317 -2.79 -10.80 10.37
N TRP A 318 -3.89 -11.56 10.23
CA TRP A 318 -3.88 -12.83 9.48
C TRP A 318 -3.26 -12.68 8.08
N ARG A 319 -3.53 -11.54 7.42
CA ARG A 319 -2.98 -11.24 6.09
C ARG A 319 -1.46 -11.06 6.10
N SER A 320 -0.91 -10.44 7.14
CA SER A 320 0.55 -10.30 7.27
C SER A 320 1.21 -11.67 7.39
N LEU A 321 0.57 -12.60 8.12
CA LEU A 321 1.00 -13.99 8.23
C LEU A 321 0.90 -14.77 6.92
N GLU A 322 -0.15 -14.56 6.12
CA GLU A 322 -0.25 -15.14 4.76
C GLU A 322 0.92 -14.66 3.88
N ILE A 323 1.20 -13.36 3.88
CA ILE A 323 2.34 -12.78 3.12
C ILE A 323 3.67 -13.32 3.65
N ALA A 324 3.82 -13.42 4.98
CA ALA A 324 5.02 -14.00 5.59
C ALA A 324 5.20 -15.45 5.15
N LYS A 325 4.14 -16.26 5.15
CA LYS A 325 4.15 -17.65 4.68
C LYS A 325 4.65 -17.75 3.23
N GLU A 326 4.12 -16.92 2.34
CA GLU A 326 4.51 -16.88 0.93
C GLU A 326 5.97 -16.44 0.75
N ARG A 327 6.38 -15.36 1.43
CA ARG A 327 7.76 -14.82 1.33
C ARG A 327 8.82 -15.75 1.89
N LEU A 328 8.48 -16.48 2.94
CA LEU A 328 9.33 -17.52 3.53
C LEU A 328 9.28 -18.82 2.73
N ARG A 329 8.36 -18.92 1.74
CA ARG A 329 8.10 -20.12 0.93
C ARG A 329 7.92 -21.36 1.80
N LEU A 330 7.14 -21.23 2.89
CA LEU A 330 7.06 -22.29 3.91
C LEU A 330 6.64 -23.65 3.33
N ASP A 331 5.75 -23.66 2.34
CA ASP A 331 5.27 -24.90 1.71
C ASP A 331 6.32 -25.59 0.82
N GLU A 332 7.41 -24.90 0.49
CA GLU A 332 8.49 -25.39 -0.36
C GLU A 332 9.80 -25.64 0.42
N LEU A 333 9.81 -25.33 1.73
CA LEU A 333 10.98 -25.53 2.57
C LEU A 333 11.25 -27.03 2.80
N PRO A 334 12.53 -27.44 2.87
CA PRO A 334 12.88 -28.78 3.34
C PRO A 334 12.30 -29.04 4.73
N GLU A 335 11.86 -30.27 5.00
CA GLU A 335 11.12 -30.64 6.21
C GLU A 335 11.84 -30.23 7.52
N ARG A 336 13.18 -30.34 7.54
CA ARG A 336 14.00 -29.89 8.67
C ARG A 336 13.93 -28.37 8.92
N GLN A 337 13.84 -27.56 7.88
CA GLN A 337 13.68 -26.11 8.03
C GLN A 337 12.23 -25.74 8.32
N ARG A 338 11.27 -26.40 7.68
CA ARG A 338 9.84 -26.19 7.89
C ARG A 338 9.41 -26.47 9.33
N GLY A 339 9.96 -27.52 9.95
CA GLY A 339 9.68 -27.88 11.33
C GLY A 339 10.25 -26.92 12.38
N ARG A 340 11.14 -25.99 11.99
CA ARG A 340 11.71 -24.98 12.90
C ARG A 340 10.83 -23.74 13.04
N ILE A 341 9.87 -23.50 12.14
CA ILE A 341 9.13 -22.25 12.09
C ILE A 341 7.62 -22.47 12.08
N GLU A 342 6.94 -21.70 12.93
CA GLU A 342 5.48 -21.64 13.01
C GLU A 342 5.00 -20.19 12.94
N LEU A 343 3.85 -19.97 12.31
CA LEU A 343 3.18 -18.68 12.25
C LEU A 343 1.82 -18.81 12.95
N ILE A 344 1.54 -17.92 13.90
CA ILE A 344 0.28 -17.89 14.63
C ILE A 344 -0.36 -16.51 14.58
N GLN A 345 -1.69 -16.48 14.51
CA GLN A 345 -2.42 -15.25 14.77
C GLN A 345 -2.57 -15.06 16.28
N GLY A 346 -2.26 -13.86 16.75
CA GLY A 346 -2.35 -13.49 18.15
C GLY A 346 -2.28 -11.97 18.36
N SER A 347 -2.55 -11.50 19.57
CA SER A 347 -2.44 -10.08 19.93
C SER A 347 -1.71 -9.93 21.24
N LEU A 348 -0.92 -8.87 21.36
CA LEU A 348 -0.25 -8.49 22.60
C LEU A 348 -1.17 -7.72 23.56
N THR A 349 -2.48 -7.97 23.47
CA THR A 349 -3.53 -7.38 24.31
C THR A 349 -4.32 -8.42 25.09
N TYR A 350 -4.01 -9.72 24.93
CA TYR A 350 -4.50 -10.81 25.78
C TYR A 350 -3.39 -11.84 26.02
N GLN A 351 -3.53 -12.62 27.08
CA GLN A 351 -2.59 -13.69 27.39
C GLN A 351 -2.70 -14.81 26.36
N ASP A 352 -1.54 -15.32 25.92
CA ASP A 352 -1.45 -16.44 25.00
C ASP A 352 -0.40 -17.43 25.50
N GLN A 353 -0.85 -18.61 25.93
CA GLN A 353 0.01 -19.65 26.49
C GLN A 353 1.03 -20.18 25.47
N ARG A 354 0.79 -19.99 24.16
CA ARG A 354 1.73 -20.40 23.11
C ARG A 354 3.02 -19.59 23.12
N LEU A 355 3.05 -18.45 23.81
CA LEU A 355 4.23 -17.59 23.96
C LEU A 355 5.17 -18.05 25.11
N ASN A 356 4.75 -19.04 25.90
CA ASN A 356 5.54 -19.51 27.04
C ASN A 356 6.73 -20.37 26.60
N GLY A 357 7.85 -20.24 27.32
CA GLY A 357 9.04 -21.07 27.13
C GLY A 357 9.93 -20.68 25.94
N PHE A 358 9.72 -19.49 25.38
CA PHE A 358 10.68 -18.86 24.47
C PHE A 358 11.80 -18.17 25.26
N GLU A 359 13.02 -18.23 24.75
CA GLU A 359 14.22 -17.71 25.43
C GLU A 359 14.51 -16.27 25.01
N ALA A 360 14.16 -15.90 23.77
CA ALA A 360 14.25 -14.53 23.28
C ALA A 360 12.96 -14.11 22.56
N ALA A 361 12.54 -12.87 22.79
CA ALA A 361 11.46 -12.22 22.05
C ALA A 361 11.97 -10.98 21.31
N ALA A 362 11.61 -10.86 20.03
CA ALA A 362 11.80 -9.66 19.23
C ALA A 362 10.49 -8.87 19.17
N ILE A 363 10.56 -7.56 19.38
CA ILE A 363 9.42 -6.63 19.33
C ILE A 363 9.89 -5.41 18.54
N VAL A 364 9.80 -5.49 17.21
CA VAL A 364 10.40 -4.52 16.32
C VAL A 364 9.34 -3.56 15.78
N GLU A 365 9.34 -2.31 16.25
CA GLU A 365 8.40 -1.26 15.82
C GLU A 365 6.93 -1.66 16.04
N VAL A 366 6.60 -1.99 17.29
CA VAL A 366 5.26 -2.46 17.67
C VAL A 366 4.60 -1.55 18.71
N ILE A 367 5.37 -1.06 19.68
CA ILE A 367 4.80 -0.37 20.84
C ILE A 367 4.23 1.00 20.50
N GLU A 368 4.79 1.68 19.51
CA GLU A 368 4.37 2.99 19.00
C GLU A 368 2.96 2.97 18.40
N HIS A 369 2.45 1.79 18.06
CA HIS A 369 1.10 1.62 17.53
C HIS A 369 0.07 1.33 18.64
N LEU A 370 0.50 1.18 19.90
CA LEU A 370 -0.37 0.92 21.05
C LEU A 370 -0.82 2.22 21.72
N ASP A 371 -2.07 2.26 22.18
CA ASP A 371 -2.54 3.30 23.10
C ASP A 371 -2.05 3.03 24.54
N ALA A 372 -2.09 4.05 25.41
CA ALA A 372 -1.56 3.92 26.77
C ALA A 372 -2.18 2.75 27.60
N PRO A 373 -3.50 2.49 27.55
CA PRO A 373 -4.07 1.31 28.22
C PRO A 373 -3.56 -0.03 27.66
N ARG A 374 -3.38 -0.14 26.33
CA ARG A 374 -2.84 -1.35 25.70
C ARG A 374 -1.36 -1.54 25.99
N LEU A 375 -0.58 -0.47 26.11
CA LEU A 375 0.83 -0.54 26.47
C LEU A 375 1.00 -1.18 27.86
N ALA A 376 0.23 -0.76 28.86
CA ALA A 376 0.26 -1.38 30.19
C ALA A 376 -0.14 -2.87 30.17
N THR A 377 -1.05 -3.25 29.25
CA THR A 377 -1.45 -4.64 29.05
C THR A 377 -0.34 -5.46 28.37
N PHE A 378 0.29 -4.89 27.34
CA PHE A 378 1.44 -5.44 26.64
C PHE A 378 2.59 -5.73 27.60
N GLU A 379 2.90 -4.79 28.50
CA GLU A 379 3.96 -4.96 29.50
C GLU A 379 3.77 -6.25 30.30
N ARG A 380 2.57 -6.49 30.81
CA ARG A 380 2.26 -7.72 31.56
C ARG A 380 2.32 -8.95 30.66
N ILE A 381 1.76 -8.90 29.47
CA ILE A 381 1.74 -10.06 28.55
C ILE A 381 3.16 -10.52 28.22
N VAL A 382 4.05 -9.58 27.90
CA VAL A 382 5.43 -9.91 27.53
C VAL A 382 6.29 -10.23 28.76
N PHE A 383 6.29 -9.36 29.78
CA PHE A 383 7.27 -9.43 30.86
C PHE A 383 6.78 -10.18 32.11
N GLU A 384 5.48 -10.33 32.32
CA GLU A 384 4.90 -11.10 33.45
C GLU A 384 4.52 -12.52 33.02
N PHE A 385 3.81 -12.66 31.89
CA PHE A 385 3.21 -13.94 31.47
C PHE A 385 4.09 -14.75 30.52
N ALA A 386 4.43 -14.21 29.33
CA ALA A 386 5.29 -14.91 28.38
C ALA A 386 6.72 -15.07 28.93
N ARG A 387 7.21 -14.01 29.59
CA ARG A 387 8.43 -13.94 30.40
C ARG A 387 9.64 -14.63 29.76
N PRO A 388 10.05 -14.23 28.54
CA PRO A 388 11.25 -14.76 27.91
C PRO A 388 12.51 -14.28 28.66
N THR A 389 13.61 -15.04 28.58
CA THR A 389 14.88 -14.67 29.21
C THR A 389 15.42 -13.34 28.67
N HIS A 390 15.24 -13.10 27.37
CA HIS A 390 15.66 -11.89 26.68
C HIS A 390 14.52 -11.25 25.89
N VAL A 391 14.42 -9.92 25.93
CA VAL A 391 13.51 -9.16 25.06
C VAL A 391 14.31 -8.09 24.34
N VAL A 392 14.24 -8.08 23.01
CA VAL A 392 14.82 -7.04 22.17
C VAL A 392 13.67 -6.22 21.60
N LEU A 393 13.59 -4.95 21.98
CA LEU A 393 12.51 -4.06 21.62
C LEU A 393 13.05 -2.83 20.90
N THR A 394 12.45 -2.45 19.77
CA THR A 394 12.78 -1.20 19.06
C THR A 394 11.58 -0.28 18.92
N THR A 395 11.86 1.02 18.89
CA THR A 395 10.89 2.08 18.60
C THR A 395 11.59 3.25 17.89
N PRO A 396 10.87 4.06 17.10
CA PRO A 396 11.41 5.30 16.54
C PRO A 396 11.90 6.26 17.63
N ASN A 397 12.89 7.09 17.26
CA ASN A 397 13.33 8.24 18.05
C ASN A 397 12.75 9.54 17.51
N ALA A 398 11.84 10.16 18.27
CA ALA A 398 11.24 11.45 17.89
C ALA A 398 12.26 12.59 17.77
N GLU A 399 13.35 12.55 18.56
CA GLU A 399 14.40 13.58 18.52
C GLU A 399 15.13 13.60 17.19
N TYR A 400 15.16 12.46 16.47
CA TYR A 400 15.84 12.34 15.19
C TYR A 400 14.98 12.84 14.01
N ASN A 401 13.68 13.07 14.20
CA ASN A 401 12.77 13.39 13.08
C ASN A 401 13.18 14.67 12.34
N THR A 402 13.77 15.64 13.05
CA THR A 402 14.24 16.90 12.47
C THR A 402 15.43 16.74 11.51
N ILE A 403 16.10 15.58 11.50
CA ILE A 403 17.23 15.29 10.62
C ILE A 403 16.73 14.81 9.24
N PHE A 404 15.50 14.30 9.14
CA PHE A 404 14.94 13.92 7.85
C PHE A 404 14.51 15.15 7.07
N GLU A 405 15.21 15.46 5.97
CA GLU A 405 14.92 16.61 5.08
C GLU A 405 13.49 16.62 4.51
N THR A 406 12.81 15.47 4.55
CA THR A 406 11.47 15.25 3.96
C THR A 406 10.34 15.20 5.00
N LEU A 407 10.64 15.36 6.30
CA LEU A 407 9.64 15.33 7.36
C LEU A 407 9.40 16.75 7.91
N PRO A 408 8.17 17.28 7.87
CA PRO A 408 7.83 18.54 8.52
C PRO A 408 8.11 18.47 10.03
N ALA A 409 8.61 19.57 10.61
CA ALA A 409 8.93 19.62 12.03
C ALA A 409 7.67 19.42 12.89
N GLY A 410 7.68 18.39 13.75
CA GLY A 410 6.57 18.08 14.67
C GLY A 410 5.62 16.98 14.20
N GLU A 411 5.82 16.40 13.01
CA GLU A 411 5.06 15.24 12.54
C GLU A 411 5.72 13.91 12.93
N PHE A 412 4.90 12.86 13.05
CA PHE A 412 5.38 11.48 13.23
C PHE A 412 5.99 10.97 11.92
N ARG A 413 6.98 10.07 12.04
CA ARG A 413 7.63 9.40 10.93
C ARG A 413 6.66 8.57 10.10
N HIS A 414 5.63 8.02 10.74
CA HIS A 414 4.51 7.35 10.10
C HIS A 414 3.18 7.80 10.72
N GLY A 415 2.15 7.95 9.89
CA GLY A 415 0.84 8.48 10.29
C GLY A 415 0.03 7.55 11.22
N ASP A 416 0.46 6.31 11.37
CA ASP A 416 -0.15 5.28 12.21
C ASP A 416 0.50 5.15 13.60
N HIS A 417 1.49 5.98 13.91
CA HIS A 417 2.07 6.06 15.25
C HIS A 417 1.08 6.76 16.21
N ARG A 418 0.83 6.13 17.35
CA ARG A 418 0.06 6.72 18.47
C ARG A 418 0.92 7.64 19.32
N PHE A 419 2.22 7.37 19.35
CA PHE A 419 3.24 8.21 19.98
C PHE A 419 4.58 7.96 19.32
N GLU A 420 5.50 8.92 19.46
CA GLU A 420 6.92 8.69 19.26
C GLU A 420 7.68 9.29 20.44
N TRP A 421 8.41 8.45 21.17
CA TRP A 421 9.11 8.87 22.37
C TRP A 421 10.47 9.47 22.05
N LYS A 422 10.87 10.44 22.86
CA LYS A 422 12.27 10.87 23.01
C LYS A 422 13.05 9.82 23.79
N ARG A 423 14.38 9.89 23.76
CA ARG A 423 15.25 8.93 24.50
C ARG A 423 14.95 8.87 25.99
N ALA A 424 14.82 10.02 26.64
CA ALA A 424 14.50 10.05 28.07
C ALA A 424 13.15 9.39 28.42
N GLU A 425 12.14 9.50 27.54
CA GLU A 425 10.82 8.90 27.74
C GLU A 425 10.88 7.37 27.56
N PHE A 426 11.56 6.93 26.49
CA PHE A 426 11.77 5.51 26.22
C PHE A 426 12.60 4.82 27.31
N GLU A 427 13.71 5.43 27.72
CA GLU A 427 14.58 4.91 28.77
C GLU A 427 13.88 4.87 30.12
N GLY A 428 13.10 5.90 30.46
CA GLY A 428 12.29 5.94 31.68
C GLY A 428 11.23 4.85 31.71
N TRP A 429 10.49 4.68 30.61
CA TRP A 429 9.49 3.61 30.48
C TRP A 429 10.13 2.22 30.60
N ALA A 430 11.17 1.95 29.81
CA ALA A 430 11.84 0.66 29.77
C ALA A 430 12.50 0.30 31.12
N SER A 431 13.11 1.27 31.79
CA SER A 431 13.68 1.06 33.14
C SER A 431 12.58 0.72 34.16
N GLY A 432 11.44 1.40 34.08
CA GLY A 432 10.28 1.10 34.93
C GLY A 432 9.70 -0.30 34.68
N VAL A 433 9.61 -0.74 33.42
CA VAL A 433 9.22 -2.11 33.06
C VAL A 433 10.21 -3.12 33.65
N ALA A 434 11.51 -2.86 33.48
CA ALA A 434 12.55 -3.73 33.99
C ALA A 434 12.50 -3.89 35.52
N GLU A 435 12.25 -2.79 36.25
CA GLU A 435 12.07 -2.80 37.69
C GLU A 435 10.82 -3.61 38.12
N ARG A 436 9.66 -3.32 37.50
CA ARG A 436 8.38 -3.96 37.84
C ARG A 436 8.39 -5.48 37.64
N PHE A 437 9.05 -5.95 36.58
CA PHE A 437 8.96 -7.36 36.16
C PHE A 437 10.26 -8.15 36.36
N GLY A 438 11.27 -7.57 37.02
CA GLY A 438 12.50 -8.30 37.39
C GLY A 438 13.47 -8.54 36.23
N TYR A 439 13.62 -7.56 35.34
CA TYR A 439 14.61 -7.56 34.27
C TYR A 439 15.72 -6.53 34.58
N GLY A 440 16.90 -6.73 33.99
CA GLY A 440 17.85 -5.68 33.68
C GLY A 440 17.57 -5.16 32.28
N VAL A 441 17.90 -3.90 32.00
CA VAL A 441 17.76 -3.30 30.67
C VAL A 441 19.04 -2.55 30.29
N ARG A 442 19.44 -2.67 29.03
CA ARG A 442 20.49 -1.86 28.41
C ARG A 442 19.97 -1.24 27.11
N PHE A 443 20.47 -0.07 26.76
CA PHE A 443 20.02 0.68 25.60
C PHE A 443 21.10 0.70 24.52
N GLU A 444 20.69 0.54 23.27
CA GLU A 444 21.58 0.61 22.11
C GLU A 444 20.98 1.49 21.00
N PRO A 445 21.80 2.32 20.35
CA PRO A 445 21.38 3.07 19.17
C PRO A 445 21.31 2.15 17.94
N VAL A 446 20.35 2.41 17.06
CA VAL A 446 20.21 1.69 15.79
C VAL A 446 20.14 2.69 14.63
N GLY A 447 21.16 2.66 13.77
CA GLY A 447 21.33 3.55 12.64
C GLY A 447 22.39 4.64 12.86
N PRO A 448 22.51 5.61 11.92
CA PRO A 448 23.46 6.72 12.03
C PRO A 448 23.23 7.54 13.29
N VAL A 449 24.28 7.71 14.11
CA VAL A 449 24.20 8.44 15.38
C VAL A 449 24.54 9.92 15.13
N ASP A 450 23.60 10.79 15.47
CA ASP A 450 23.83 12.22 15.63
C ASP A 450 24.24 12.53 17.08
N MET A 451 25.16 13.49 17.26
CA MET A 451 25.71 13.82 18.58
C MET A 451 24.65 14.40 19.53
N GLU A 452 23.69 15.16 19.02
CA GLU A 452 22.65 15.79 19.82
C GLU A 452 21.38 14.93 19.86
N LYS A 453 20.98 14.38 18.72
CA LYS A 453 19.70 13.70 18.53
C LYS A 453 19.75 12.19 18.71
N GLY A 454 20.93 11.59 18.79
CA GLY A 454 21.10 10.14 18.90
C GLY A 454 20.84 9.43 17.57
N ALA A 455 20.41 8.17 17.61
CA ALA A 455 20.10 7.39 16.42
C ALA A 455 18.61 7.46 16.04
N PRO A 456 18.24 7.21 14.77
CA PRO A 456 16.85 7.27 14.33
C PRO A 456 15.94 6.19 14.94
N THR A 457 16.51 5.07 15.39
CA THR A 457 15.81 3.99 16.09
C THR A 457 16.48 3.78 17.46
N GLN A 458 15.63 3.58 18.47
CA GLN A 458 16.02 3.28 19.83
C GLN A 458 15.82 1.79 20.08
N MET A 459 16.74 1.13 20.78
CA MET A 459 16.62 -0.27 21.14
C MET A 459 16.84 -0.47 22.63
N ALA A 460 15.96 -1.25 23.26
CA ALA A 460 16.12 -1.73 24.63
C ALA A 460 16.29 -3.25 24.59
N VAL A 461 17.32 -3.73 25.29
CA VAL A 461 17.59 -5.16 25.44
C VAL A 461 17.40 -5.51 26.91
N PHE A 462 16.35 -6.24 27.19
CA PHE A 462 16.02 -6.72 28.52
C PHE A 462 16.60 -8.11 28.72
N THR A 463 17.14 -8.35 29.90
CA THR A 463 17.59 -9.67 30.35
C THR A 463 16.97 -9.96 31.71
N GLN A 464 16.31 -11.09 31.84
CA GLN A 464 15.70 -11.51 33.09
C GLN A 464 16.77 -11.60 34.17
N LYS A 465 16.52 -11.01 35.35
CA LYS A 465 17.43 -11.16 36.49
C LYS A 465 17.28 -12.58 37.04
N GLU A 466 18.39 -13.25 37.31
CA GLU A 466 18.37 -14.51 38.05
C GLU A 466 17.70 -14.27 39.40
N VAL A 467 16.68 -15.07 39.72
CA VAL A 467 16.15 -15.14 41.08
C VAL A 467 17.21 -15.89 41.87
N ALA A 468 17.91 -15.21 42.77
CA ALA A 468 18.77 -15.89 43.74
C ALA A 468 17.91 -16.93 44.46
N ALA A 469 18.29 -18.20 44.31
CA ALA A 469 17.59 -19.35 44.87
C ALA A 469 17.59 -19.35 46.40
#